data_AF-A0A3L6NM96-F1
#
_entry.id   AF-A0A3L6NM96-F1
#
_cell.length_a   1.000
_cell.length_b   1.000
_cell.length_c   1.000
_cell.angle_alpha   90.00
_cell.angle_beta   90.00
_cell.angle_gamma   90.00
#
_symmetry.space_group_name_H-M   'P 1'
#
loop_
_entity.id
_entity.type
_entity.pdbx_description
1 polymer ?
#
loop_
_entity_poly.entity_id
_entity_poly.type
_entity_poly.pdbx_seq_one_letter_code
_entity_poly.pdbx_strand_id
1 'polypeptide(L)'
;MTADHVRTTIGPKVHGTWNLHESLPKDLDFFVMLSSLAGVMGHRGKGNYGCGNIFQDYFAAFRRSQGLRAMTIDIGYLLGAMGLKVMHKSDLHGLMATALEGSDAHPPQVMCGLPYNEQDDPWYWIYDQRFAALRKTAAGSGVGGSAAVSLRDELVRCGQMGDEAVHLITSALAQRLAKLMMMPEDDMDTGKPLSSYDVDSLVAVEVRNWIAKEAMVEVSVFDVMSNIPMRQLAAELAAKRKILA
;
A
#
# COMPACT_ATOMS: atom_id res chain seq x y z
N MET A 1 7.23 -22.66 2.15
CA MET A 1 6.09 -22.85 1.24
C MET A 1 6.10 -24.29 0.77
N THR A 2 5.03 -25.06 0.97
CA THR A 2 4.95 -26.47 0.54
C THR A 2 4.30 -26.58 -0.85
N ALA A 3 4.42 -27.74 -1.49
CA ALA A 3 3.75 -28.01 -2.77
C ALA A 3 2.22 -27.85 -2.66
N ASP A 4 1.63 -28.25 -1.54
CA ASP A 4 0.18 -28.15 -1.34
C ASP A 4 -0.29 -26.72 -1.13
N HIS A 5 0.52 -25.87 -0.48
CA HIS A 5 0.23 -24.42 -0.42
C HIS A 5 0.23 -23.79 -1.82
N VAL A 6 1.16 -24.20 -2.69
CA VAL A 6 1.21 -23.74 -4.07
C VAL A 6 -0.06 -24.18 -4.81
N ARG A 7 -0.36 -25.49 -4.83
CA ARG A 7 -1.54 -26.05 -5.51
C ARG A 7 -2.85 -25.39 -5.07
N THR A 8 -3.04 -25.23 -3.77
CA THR A 8 -4.24 -24.61 -3.19
C THR A 8 -4.39 -23.16 -3.62
N THR A 9 -3.28 -22.40 -3.67
CA THR A 9 -3.31 -20.97 -4.00
C THR A 9 -3.50 -20.73 -5.50
N ILE A 10 -2.79 -21.48 -6.35
CA ILE A 10 -2.83 -21.26 -7.80
C ILE A 10 -4.04 -21.92 -8.46
N GLY A 11 -4.53 -23.03 -7.90
CA GLY A 11 -5.58 -23.86 -8.51
C GLY A 11 -6.81 -23.08 -8.98
N PRO A 12 -7.40 -22.19 -8.15
CA PRO A 12 -8.53 -21.37 -8.57
C PRO A 12 -8.24 -20.48 -9.78
N LYS A 13 -7.04 -19.88 -9.85
CA LYS A 13 -6.65 -18.99 -10.96
C LYS A 13 -6.22 -19.74 -12.21
N VAL A 14 -5.56 -20.88 -12.06
CA VAL A 14 -5.07 -21.67 -13.20
C VAL A 14 -6.16 -22.58 -13.73
N HIS A 15 -6.59 -23.56 -12.94
CA HIS A 15 -7.59 -24.53 -13.37
C HIS A 15 -8.97 -23.87 -13.52
N GLY A 16 -9.34 -22.93 -12.64
CA GLY A 16 -10.62 -22.23 -12.78
C GLY A 16 -10.71 -21.45 -14.10
N THR A 17 -9.68 -20.67 -14.44
CA THR A 17 -9.62 -19.94 -15.72
C THR A 17 -9.64 -20.89 -16.91
N TRP A 18 -8.85 -21.97 -16.87
CA TRP A 18 -8.80 -22.94 -17.98
C TRP A 18 -10.14 -23.66 -18.17
N ASN A 19 -10.79 -24.06 -17.08
CA ASN A 19 -12.10 -24.72 -17.14
C ASN A 19 -13.17 -23.79 -17.71
N LEU A 20 -13.17 -22.50 -17.33
CA LEU A 20 -14.07 -21.51 -17.90
C LEU A 20 -13.80 -21.28 -19.39
N HIS A 21 -12.53 -21.24 -19.79
CA HIS A 21 -12.15 -21.14 -21.21
C HIS A 21 -12.68 -22.30 -22.05
N GLU A 22 -12.57 -23.52 -21.55
CA GLU A 22 -13.02 -24.72 -22.26
C GLU A 22 -14.55 -24.86 -22.27
N SER A 23 -15.21 -24.49 -21.17
CA SER A 23 -16.64 -24.77 -20.97
C SER A 23 -17.56 -23.68 -21.50
N LEU A 24 -17.10 -22.43 -21.57
CA LEU A 24 -17.92 -21.31 -22.04
C LEU A 24 -17.91 -21.20 -23.57
N PRO A 25 -18.97 -20.59 -24.16
CA PRO A 25 -18.98 -20.24 -25.57
C PRO A 25 -17.74 -19.45 -26.00
N LYS A 26 -17.32 -19.61 -27.25
CA LYS A 26 -16.12 -18.93 -27.75
C LYS A 26 -16.41 -17.50 -28.20
N ASP A 27 -17.67 -17.19 -28.50
CA ASP A 27 -18.21 -15.90 -28.96
C ASP A 27 -18.67 -14.97 -27.83
N LEU A 28 -18.07 -15.09 -26.63
CA LEU A 28 -18.37 -14.20 -25.51
C LEU A 28 -18.05 -12.73 -25.83
N ASP A 29 -18.93 -11.83 -25.39
CA ASP A 29 -18.72 -10.39 -25.43
C ASP A 29 -17.58 -9.91 -24.53
N PHE A 30 -17.18 -10.70 -23.53
CA PHE A 30 -16.07 -10.40 -22.64
C PHE A 30 -15.53 -11.66 -21.93
N PHE A 31 -14.29 -11.59 -21.47
CA PHE A 31 -13.71 -12.56 -20.54
C PHE A 31 -12.75 -11.81 -19.62
N VAL A 32 -13.26 -11.29 -18.50
CA VAL A 32 -12.49 -10.44 -17.58
C VAL A 32 -11.99 -11.26 -16.41
N MET A 33 -10.70 -11.17 -16.10
CA MET A 33 -10.07 -11.82 -14.96
C MET A 33 -9.49 -10.79 -14.02
N LEU A 34 -9.77 -10.94 -12.72
CA LEU A 34 -9.15 -10.10 -11.70
C LEU A 34 -7.81 -10.71 -11.30
N SER A 35 -6.74 -10.01 -11.66
CA SER A 35 -5.36 -10.30 -11.33
C SER A 35 -4.89 -9.37 -10.21
N SER A 36 -3.60 -9.39 -9.91
CA SER A 36 -3.00 -8.49 -8.93
C SER A 36 -1.64 -8.04 -9.37
N LEU A 37 -1.39 -6.77 -9.08
CA LEU A 37 -0.10 -6.11 -9.17
C LEU A 37 1.04 -6.86 -8.46
N ALA A 38 0.73 -7.74 -7.50
CA ALA A 38 1.70 -8.65 -6.88
C ALA A 38 2.39 -9.62 -7.88
N GLY A 39 1.74 -9.94 -9.01
CA GLY A 39 2.35 -10.73 -10.08
C GLY A 39 3.42 -9.97 -10.86
N VAL A 40 3.27 -8.67 -11.02
CA VAL A 40 4.18 -7.82 -11.81
C VAL A 40 5.38 -7.36 -10.97
N MET A 41 5.10 -6.78 -9.80
CA MET A 41 6.12 -6.19 -8.92
C MET A 41 6.82 -7.25 -8.04
N GLY A 42 6.17 -8.39 -7.83
CA GLY A 42 6.58 -9.38 -6.85
C GLY A 42 6.25 -8.94 -5.42
N HIS A 43 5.77 -9.89 -4.60
CA HIS A 43 5.45 -9.65 -3.19
C HIS A 43 6.20 -10.65 -2.32
N ARG A 44 7.08 -10.15 -1.44
CA ARG A 44 7.91 -10.99 -0.55
C ARG A 44 7.00 -11.89 0.29
N GLY A 45 7.26 -13.20 0.26
CA GLY A 45 6.44 -14.19 0.98
C GLY A 45 5.15 -14.63 0.27
N LYS A 46 4.76 -14.02 -0.86
CA LYS A 46 3.54 -14.35 -1.63
C LYS A 46 3.84 -14.83 -3.06
N GLY A 47 4.92 -15.58 -3.25
CA GLY A 47 5.33 -16.09 -4.58
C GLY A 47 4.26 -16.96 -5.27
N ASN A 48 3.61 -17.85 -4.52
CA ASN A 48 2.48 -18.66 -5.00
C ASN A 48 1.29 -17.81 -5.48
N TYR A 49 0.93 -16.75 -4.75
CA TYR A 49 -0.12 -15.82 -5.15
C TYR A 49 0.27 -15.08 -6.44
N GLY A 50 1.51 -14.58 -6.52
CA GLY A 50 2.06 -13.96 -7.72
C GLY A 50 1.97 -14.88 -8.95
N CYS A 51 2.36 -16.15 -8.82
CA CYS A 51 2.29 -17.12 -9.93
C CYS A 51 0.88 -17.28 -10.51
N GLY A 52 -0.16 -17.37 -9.66
CA GLY A 52 -1.54 -17.51 -10.13
C GLY A 52 -2.03 -16.28 -10.90
N ASN A 53 -1.62 -15.07 -10.49
CA ASN A 53 -1.93 -13.81 -11.16
C ASN A 53 -1.22 -13.72 -12.53
N ILE A 54 0.08 -13.98 -12.54
CA ILE A 54 0.90 -13.99 -13.77
C ILE A 54 0.32 -14.96 -14.80
N PHE A 55 -0.15 -16.15 -14.38
CA PHE A 55 -0.82 -17.07 -15.29
C PHE A 55 -2.01 -16.41 -16.01
N GLN A 56 -2.87 -15.70 -15.28
CA GLN A 56 -4.03 -15.04 -15.89
C GLN A 56 -3.60 -13.93 -16.84
N ASP A 57 -2.56 -13.17 -16.51
CA ASP A 57 -2.05 -12.08 -17.35
C ASP A 57 -1.56 -12.61 -18.71
N TYR A 58 -0.78 -13.68 -18.70
CA TYR A 58 -0.36 -14.37 -19.93
C TYR A 58 -1.51 -15.10 -20.61
N PHE A 59 -2.48 -15.62 -19.85
CA PHE A 59 -3.66 -16.28 -20.40
C PHE A 59 -4.52 -15.31 -21.20
N ALA A 60 -4.68 -14.05 -20.77
CA ALA A 60 -5.43 -13.05 -21.54
C ALA A 60 -4.78 -12.81 -22.91
N ALA A 61 -3.44 -12.67 -22.96
CA ALA A 61 -2.71 -12.54 -24.21
C ALA A 61 -2.85 -13.78 -25.11
N PHE A 62 -2.73 -14.99 -24.53
CA PHE A 62 -2.93 -16.25 -25.23
C PHE A 62 -4.35 -16.39 -25.80
N ARG A 63 -5.37 -16.07 -25.01
CA ARG A 63 -6.76 -16.17 -25.45
C ARG A 63 -7.06 -15.19 -26.58
N ARG A 64 -6.52 -13.96 -26.50
CA ARG A 64 -6.62 -12.98 -27.58
C ARG A 64 -5.87 -13.35 -28.84
N SER A 65 -4.74 -14.06 -28.75
CA SER A 65 -4.04 -14.55 -29.95
C SER A 65 -4.85 -15.60 -30.73
N GLN A 66 -5.88 -16.20 -30.11
CA GLN A 66 -6.87 -17.06 -30.77
C GLN A 66 -8.08 -16.30 -31.33
N GLY A 67 -8.07 -14.96 -31.29
CA GLY A 67 -9.20 -14.12 -31.68
C GLY A 67 -10.34 -14.11 -30.66
N LEU A 68 -10.11 -14.58 -29.43
CA LEU A 68 -11.12 -14.70 -28.40
C LEU A 68 -10.92 -13.59 -27.36
N ARG A 69 -12.03 -13.00 -26.90
CA ARG A 69 -11.97 -11.89 -25.94
C ARG A 69 -11.35 -12.33 -24.62
N ALA A 70 -10.45 -11.51 -24.09
CA ALA A 70 -9.92 -11.62 -22.74
C ALA A 70 -9.22 -10.34 -22.26
N MET A 71 -9.36 -10.02 -20.97
CA MET A 71 -8.60 -8.96 -20.32
C MET A 71 -8.29 -9.34 -18.87
N THR A 72 -7.09 -9.05 -18.40
CA THR A 72 -6.78 -9.00 -16.97
C THR A 72 -6.75 -7.58 -16.43
N ILE A 73 -7.26 -7.42 -15.22
CA ILE A 73 -7.12 -6.19 -14.44
C ILE A 73 -6.23 -6.53 -13.25
N ASP A 74 -5.02 -5.99 -13.24
CA ASP A 74 -4.07 -6.13 -12.14
C ASP A 74 -4.41 -5.06 -11.11
N ILE A 75 -5.17 -5.48 -10.11
CA ILE A 75 -5.57 -4.58 -9.04
C ILE A 75 -4.41 -4.43 -8.06
N GLY A 76 -4.09 -3.18 -7.74
CA GLY A 76 -3.25 -2.80 -6.61
C GLY A 76 -3.88 -3.13 -5.25
N TYR A 77 -3.35 -2.55 -4.19
CA TYR A 77 -3.91 -2.75 -2.87
C TYR A 77 -5.28 -2.07 -2.78
N LEU A 78 -6.34 -2.85 -2.58
CA LEU A 78 -7.68 -2.36 -2.26
C LEU A 78 -7.77 -2.04 -0.75
N LEU A 79 -8.71 -1.18 -0.38
CA LEU A 79 -8.94 -0.77 1.01
C LEU A 79 -9.10 -1.98 1.95
N GLY A 80 -8.40 -1.98 3.09
CA GLY A 80 -8.49 -2.99 4.15
C GLY A 80 -7.29 -3.94 4.27
N ALA A 81 -6.33 -3.89 3.33
CA ALA A 81 -5.20 -4.83 3.30
C ALA A 81 -3.81 -4.17 3.23
N MET A 82 -3.62 -2.98 3.81
CA MET A 82 -2.39 -2.17 3.94
C MET A 82 -2.41 -0.87 3.11
N GLY A 83 -2.72 0.25 3.76
CA GLY A 83 -2.99 1.56 3.17
C GLY A 83 -1.99 2.02 2.10
N LEU A 84 -2.51 2.24 0.88
CA LEU A 84 -2.10 3.20 -0.16
C LEU A 84 -3.26 3.33 -1.17
N LYS A 85 -3.23 4.36 -2.03
CA LYS A 85 -4.36 4.98 -2.75
C LYS A 85 -5.61 4.11 -2.94
N VAL A 86 -6.67 4.54 -2.26
CA VAL A 86 -8.01 3.98 -2.31
C VAL A 86 -8.49 3.87 -3.76
N MET A 87 -8.59 2.65 -4.29
CA MET A 87 -9.54 2.39 -5.36
C MET A 87 -10.91 2.33 -4.71
N HIS A 88 -11.71 3.37 -4.91
CA HIS A 88 -13.09 3.36 -4.43
C HIS A 88 -13.86 2.26 -5.16
N LYS A 89 -14.96 1.79 -4.55
CA LYS A 89 -15.85 0.81 -5.19
C LYS A 89 -16.31 1.29 -6.58
N SER A 90 -16.52 2.60 -6.75
CA SER A 90 -16.82 3.23 -8.04
C SER A 90 -15.72 3.06 -9.07
N ASP A 91 -14.46 3.13 -8.65
CA ASP A 91 -13.31 3.01 -9.56
C ASP A 91 -13.18 1.57 -10.06
N LEU A 92 -13.36 0.59 -9.17
CA LEU A 92 -13.39 -0.82 -9.57
C LEU A 92 -14.57 -1.11 -10.52
N HIS A 93 -15.75 -0.56 -10.23
CA HIS A 93 -16.90 -0.69 -11.12
C HIS A 93 -16.65 -0.04 -12.48
N GLY A 94 -16.00 1.13 -12.52
CA GLY A 94 -15.61 1.80 -13.76
C GLY A 94 -14.62 0.97 -14.57
N LEU A 95 -13.57 0.45 -13.93
CA LEU A 95 -12.60 -0.44 -14.56
C LEU A 95 -13.25 -1.70 -15.12
N MET A 96 -14.16 -2.31 -14.35
CA MET A 96 -14.93 -3.46 -14.81
C MET A 96 -15.81 -3.10 -16.02
N ALA A 97 -16.54 -1.98 -15.98
CA ALA A 97 -17.35 -1.54 -17.11
C ALA A 97 -16.51 -1.34 -18.37
N THR A 98 -15.35 -0.67 -18.26
CA THR A 98 -14.41 -0.50 -19.37
C THR A 98 -13.86 -1.82 -19.88
N ALA A 99 -13.56 -2.78 -19.00
CA ALA A 99 -13.07 -4.10 -19.40
C ALA A 99 -14.14 -4.95 -20.11
N LEU A 100 -15.40 -4.81 -19.70
CA LEU A 100 -16.55 -5.48 -20.33
C LEU A 100 -16.85 -4.93 -21.72
N GLU A 101 -16.66 -3.62 -21.93
CA GLU A 101 -16.81 -2.95 -23.23
C GLU A 101 -15.54 -3.04 -24.10
N GLY A 102 -14.50 -3.72 -23.60
CA GLY A 102 -13.19 -3.79 -24.23
C GLY A 102 -13.22 -4.27 -25.69
N SER A 103 -12.67 -3.44 -26.57
CA SER A 103 -12.31 -3.80 -27.95
C SER A 103 -10.84 -4.21 -28.06
N ASP A 104 -10.43 -4.73 -29.22
CA ASP A 104 -9.04 -5.09 -29.48
C ASP A 104 -8.04 -3.93 -29.40
N ALA A 105 -8.52 -2.68 -29.37
CA ALA A 105 -7.70 -1.51 -29.14
C ALA A 105 -7.13 -1.44 -27.71
N HIS A 106 -7.75 -2.14 -26.75
CA HIS A 106 -7.26 -2.18 -25.37
C HIS A 106 -6.18 -3.27 -25.22
N PRO A 107 -5.21 -3.12 -24.30
CA PRO A 107 -4.24 -4.16 -24.02
C PRO A 107 -4.89 -5.39 -23.35
N PRO A 108 -4.29 -6.58 -23.46
CA PRO A 108 -4.78 -7.79 -22.76
C PRO A 108 -4.67 -7.68 -21.24
N GLN A 109 -3.82 -6.78 -20.74
CA GLN A 109 -3.55 -6.56 -19.31
C GLN A 109 -3.60 -5.06 -19.02
N VAL A 110 -4.32 -4.69 -17.97
CA VAL A 110 -4.40 -3.32 -17.45
C VAL A 110 -3.92 -3.32 -16.01
N MET A 111 -2.95 -2.47 -15.68
CA MET A 111 -2.40 -2.34 -14.34
C MET A 111 -2.93 -1.08 -13.65
N CYS A 112 -3.50 -1.24 -12.45
CA CYS A 112 -4.13 -0.14 -11.72
C CYS A 112 -3.55 0.00 -10.32
N GLY A 113 -3.27 1.25 -9.91
CA GLY A 113 -2.87 1.57 -8.53
C GLY A 113 -1.41 1.21 -8.20
N LEU A 114 -0.48 1.39 -9.15
CA LEU A 114 0.96 1.32 -8.88
C LEU A 114 1.41 2.50 -8.02
N PRO A 115 1.90 2.29 -6.78
CA PRO A 115 2.33 3.40 -5.95
C PRO A 115 3.77 3.79 -6.28
N TYR A 116 3.99 5.00 -6.78
CA TYR A 116 5.31 5.42 -7.27
C TYR A 116 5.84 6.77 -6.73
N ASN A 117 5.00 7.57 -6.08
CA ASN A 117 5.34 8.89 -5.53
C ASN A 117 4.65 9.17 -4.18
N GLU A 118 4.15 8.15 -3.51
CA GLU A 118 3.20 8.30 -2.40
C GLU A 118 3.83 8.03 -1.01
N GLN A 119 5.12 7.67 -0.95
CA GLN A 119 5.83 7.41 0.31
C GLN A 119 7.25 7.98 0.28
N ASP A 120 7.72 8.44 1.44
CA ASP A 120 9.09 8.92 1.64
C ASP A 120 10.13 7.80 1.47
N ASP A 121 9.75 6.54 1.74
CA ASP A 121 10.55 5.37 1.43
C ASP A 121 10.04 4.68 0.14
N PRO A 122 10.86 4.62 -0.92
CA PRO A 122 10.49 3.94 -2.15
C PRO A 122 10.36 2.44 -1.93
N TRP A 123 9.28 1.85 -2.45
CA TRP A 123 9.06 0.42 -2.40
C TRP A 123 10.21 -0.37 -3.03
N TYR A 124 10.63 -1.49 -2.42
CA TYR A 124 11.78 -2.28 -2.89
C TYR A 124 11.72 -2.67 -4.38
N TRP A 125 10.53 -2.84 -4.94
CA TRP A 125 10.34 -3.26 -6.33
C TRP A 125 10.57 -2.13 -7.33
N ILE A 126 10.52 -0.85 -6.94
CA ILE A 126 10.67 0.30 -7.86
C ILE A 126 12.10 0.45 -8.41
N TYR A 127 13.06 -0.23 -7.79
CA TYR A 127 14.45 -0.29 -8.23
C TYR A 127 14.71 -1.33 -9.31
N ASP A 128 13.77 -2.23 -9.55
CA ASP A 128 13.83 -3.14 -10.69
C ASP A 128 13.80 -2.31 -12.00
N GLN A 129 14.65 -2.69 -12.96
CA GLN A 129 14.81 -1.94 -14.21
C GLN A 129 13.52 -1.89 -15.04
N ARG A 130 12.61 -2.85 -14.85
CA ARG A 130 11.28 -2.84 -15.47
C ARG A 130 10.48 -1.59 -15.11
N PHE A 131 10.74 -0.96 -13.97
CA PHE A 131 10.07 0.26 -13.50
C PHE A 131 10.92 1.53 -13.65
N ALA A 132 12.02 1.49 -14.42
CA ALA A 132 12.89 2.64 -14.61
C ALA A 132 12.16 3.86 -15.22
N ALA A 133 11.23 3.63 -16.14
CA ALA A 133 10.39 4.69 -16.71
C ALA A 133 9.51 5.35 -15.65
N LEU A 134 8.84 4.55 -14.82
CA LEU A 134 7.99 5.02 -13.73
C LEU A 134 8.77 5.86 -12.72
N ARG A 135 9.99 5.42 -12.35
CA ARG A 135 10.89 6.16 -11.46
C ARG A 135 11.35 7.49 -12.06
N LYS A 136 11.62 7.54 -13.37
CA LYS A 136 11.96 8.80 -14.06
C LYS A 136 10.78 9.77 -14.08
N THR A 137 9.57 9.28 -14.32
CA THR A 137 8.35 10.09 -14.27
C THR A 137 8.10 10.63 -12.86
N ALA A 138 8.30 9.81 -11.82
CA ALA A 138 8.20 10.23 -10.42
C ALA A 138 9.15 11.40 -10.11
N ALA A 139 10.42 11.28 -10.51
CA ALA A 139 11.44 12.29 -10.28
C ALA A 139 11.19 13.59 -11.07
N GLY A 140 10.59 13.50 -12.27
CA GLY A 140 10.22 14.66 -13.09
C GLY A 140 8.95 15.38 -12.63
N SER A 141 8.14 14.76 -11.75
CA SER A 141 6.88 15.31 -11.23
C SER A 141 7.07 16.19 -9.98
N GLY A 142 8.31 16.41 -9.54
CA GLY A 142 8.66 17.20 -8.35
C GLY A 142 8.51 18.71 -8.50
N VAL A 143 7.46 19.20 -9.18
CA VAL A 143 7.12 20.63 -9.23
C VAL A 143 5.93 20.88 -8.30
N GLY A 144 6.20 21.41 -7.11
CA GLY A 144 5.21 22.21 -6.37
C GLY A 144 4.58 21.62 -5.10
N GLY A 145 5.03 20.47 -4.60
CA GLY A 145 4.73 20.10 -3.21
C GLY A 145 5.70 20.81 -2.29
N SER A 146 5.23 21.78 -1.49
CA SER A 146 6.01 22.29 -0.35
C SER A 146 6.58 21.08 0.38
N ALA A 147 7.90 20.95 0.43
CA ALA A 147 8.54 19.89 1.20
C ALA A 147 8.06 20.08 2.64
N ALA A 148 7.10 19.26 3.06
CA ALA A 148 6.69 19.19 4.45
C ALA A 148 7.98 18.90 5.22
N VAL A 149 8.41 19.87 6.03
CA VAL A 149 9.63 19.75 6.82
C VAL A 149 9.45 18.49 7.66
N SER A 150 10.40 17.55 7.57
CA SER A 150 10.28 16.29 8.31
C SER A 150 10.23 16.60 9.80
N LEU A 151 9.47 15.81 10.58
CA LEU A 151 9.42 15.98 12.04
C LEU A 151 10.85 15.96 12.62
N ARG A 152 11.71 15.11 12.04
CA ARG A 152 13.15 15.09 12.36
C ARG A 152 13.80 16.47 12.22
N ASP A 153 13.61 17.17 11.11
CA ASP A 153 14.22 18.47 10.85
C ASP A 153 13.69 19.56 11.80
N GLU A 154 12.40 19.51 12.13
CA GLU A 154 11.80 20.42 13.11
C GLU A 154 12.33 20.16 14.52
N LEU A 155 12.43 18.89 14.92
CA LEU A 155 12.97 18.50 16.22
C LEU A 155 14.46 18.82 16.35
N VAL A 156 15.24 18.74 15.27
CA VAL A 156 16.66 19.18 15.26
C VAL A 156 16.74 20.70 15.45
N ARG A 157 15.85 21.48 14.84
CA ARG A 157 15.81 22.95 14.99
C ARG A 157 15.40 23.40 16.39
N CYS A 158 14.45 22.73 17.03
CA CYS A 158 14.00 23.12 18.38
C CYS A 158 15.08 22.94 19.45
N GLY A 159 16.09 22.08 19.25
CA GLY A 159 17.32 22.00 20.05
C GLY A 159 17.19 21.64 21.54
N GLN A 160 15.99 21.75 22.15
CA GLN A 160 15.74 21.56 23.58
C GLN A 160 14.67 20.50 23.86
N MET A 161 14.89 19.76 24.94
CA MET A 161 13.89 18.90 25.58
C MET A 161 12.93 19.78 26.38
N GLY A 162 11.77 20.10 25.81
CA GLY A 162 10.75 20.92 26.47
C GLY A 162 9.36 20.75 25.86
N ASP A 163 8.41 21.54 26.33
CA ASP A 163 6.99 21.48 25.91
C ASP A 163 6.80 21.64 24.39
N GLU A 164 7.70 22.36 23.73
CA GLU A 164 7.69 22.53 22.27
C GLU A 164 7.96 21.22 21.52
N ALA A 165 8.95 20.43 21.95
CA ALA A 165 9.23 19.12 21.38
C ALA A 165 8.07 18.14 21.63
N VAL A 166 7.46 18.20 22.81
CA VAL A 166 6.26 17.41 23.13
C VAL A 166 5.11 17.78 22.20
N HIS A 167 4.89 19.07 21.96
CA HIS A 167 3.84 19.55 21.05
C HIS A 167 4.06 19.07 19.61
N LEU A 168 5.30 19.16 19.10
CA LEU A 168 5.66 18.70 17.76
C LEU A 168 5.43 17.20 17.59
N ILE A 169 5.94 16.38 18.53
CA ILE A 169 5.76 14.93 18.50
C ILE A 169 4.29 14.56 18.64
N THR A 170 3.53 15.23 19.51
CA THR A 170 2.09 14.97 19.69
C THR A 170 1.33 15.27 18.40
N SER A 171 1.60 16.42 17.77
CA SER A 171 0.93 16.82 16.53
C SER A 171 1.27 15.84 15.41
N ALA A 172 2.54 15.48 15.24
CA ALA A 172 2.97 14.54 14.22
C ALA A 172 2.43 13.12 14.45
N LEU A 173 2.35 12.66 15.71
CA LEU A 173 1.70 11.38 16.06
C LEU A 173 0.22 11.41 15.70
N ALA A 174 -0.49 12.50 16.03
CA ALA A 174 -1.91 12.66 15.69
C ALA A 174 -2.13 12.67 14.18
N GLN A 175 -1.33 13.43 13.42
CA GLN A 175 -1.39 13.46 11.95
C GLN A 175 -1.08 12.10 11.33
N ARG A 176 -0.05 11.41 11.85
CA ARG A 176 0.31 10.08 11.37
C ARG A 176 -0.81 9.09 11.65
N LEU A 177 -1.37 9.11 12.86
CA LEU A 177 -2.45 8.22 13.25
C LEU A 177 -3.75 8.52 12.49
N ALA A 178 -4.11 9.79 12.30
CA ALA A 178 -5.23 10.23 11.47
C ALA A 178 -5.13 9.66 10.05
N LYS A 179 -3.94 9.76 9.44
CA LYS A 179 -3.66 9.20 8.10
C LYS A 179 -3.74 7.68 8.07
N LEU A 180 -3.25 6.99 9.11
CA LEU A 180 -3.30 5.52 9.20
C LEU A 180 -4.73 5.01 9.44
N MET A 181 -5.51 5.72 10.27
CA MET A 181 -6.89 5.39 10.62
C MET A 181 -7.91 5.95 9.63
N MET A 182 -7.47 6.72 8.64
CA MET A 182 -8.32 7.34 7.62
C MET A 182 -9.42 8.25 8.21
N MET A 183 -9.06 9.02 9.23
CA MET A 183 -9.95 10.02 9.84
C MET A 183 -9.37 11.43 9.71
N PRO A 184 -10.24 12.46 9.69
CA PRO A 184 -9.80 13.86 9.75
C PRO A 184 -8.88 14.11 10.95
N GLU A 185 -7.86 14.96 10.78
CA GLU A 185 -6.97 15.33 11.88
C GLU A 185 -7.74 16.00 13.03
N ASP A 186 -8.81 16.73 12.72
CA ASP A 186 -9.68 17.40 13.71
C ASP A 186 -10.49 16.43 14.58
N ASP A 187 -10.67 15.18 14.13
CA ASP A 187 -11.37 14.14 14.90
C ASP A 187 -10.44 13.41 15.88
N MET A 188 -9.12 13.69 15.83
CA MET A 188 -8.13 13.12 16.74
C MET A 188 -8.05 13.90 18.05
N ASP A 189 -8.47 13.25 19.14
CA ASP A 189 -8.23 13.72 20.51
C ASP A 189 -6.87 13.22 21.02
N THR A 190 -5.91 14.14 21.13
CA THR A 190 -4.55 13.90 21.65
C THR A 190 -4.49 13.60 23.15
N GLY A 191 -5.59 13.85 23.87
CA GLY A 191 -5.78 13.44 25.27
C GLY A 191 -6.10 11.96 25.43
N LYS A 192 -6.41 11.25 24.34
CA LYS A 192 -6.71 9.81 24.38
C LYS A 192 -5.50 8.95 24.02
N PRO A 193 -5.47 7.69 24.49
CA PRO A 193 -4.45 6.72 24.07
C PRO A 193 -4.58 6.31 22.61
N LEU A 194 -3.46 5.91 21.98
CA LEU A 194 -3.47 5.39 20.61
C LEU A 194 -4.36 4.15 20.49
N SER A 195 -4.37 3.30 21.52
CA SER A 195 -5.21 2.10 21.59
C SER A 195 -6.72 2.37 21.55
N SER A 196 -7.16 3.62 21.81
CA SER A 196 -8.58 4.00 21.72
C SER A 196 -9.08 4.20 20.28
N TYR A 197 -8.18 4.24 19.31
CA TYR A 197 -8.48 4.39 17.89
C TYR A 197 -8.33 3.06 17.15
N ASP A 198 -8.69 1.93 17.75
CA ASP A 198 -8.61 0.60 17.13
C ASP A 198 -7.24 0.25 16.52
N VAL A 199 -6.16 0.75 17.12
CA VAL A 199 -4.78 0.45 16.70
C VAL A 199 -4.49 -1.03 16.94
N ASP A 200 -4.43 -1.79 15.86
CA ASP A 200 -4.08 -3.21 15.88
C ASP A 200 -2.55 -3.44 15.99
N SER A 201 -2.14 -4.71 16.08
CA SER A 201 -0.71 -5.06 16.20
C SER A 201 0.13 -4.67 14.97
N LEU A 202 -0.48 -4.51 13.79
CA LEU A 202 0.23 -4.12 12.58
C LEU A 202 0.43 -2.60 12.52
N VAL A 203 -0.61 -1.82 12.80
CA VAL A 203 -0.56 -0.36 12.92
C VAL A 203 0.41 0.04 14.03
N ALA A 204 0.41 -0.67 15.15
CA ALA A 204 1.36 -0.44 16.24
C ALA A 204 2.83 -0.65 15.81
N VAL A 205 3.11 -1.65 14.96
CA VAL A 205 4.46 -1.88 14.40
C VAL A 205 4.86 -0.76 13.44
N GLU A 206 3.91 -0.25 12.65
CA GLU A 206 4.18 0.85 11.74
C GLU A 206 4.47 2.16 12.49
N VAL A 207 3.65 2.50 13.48
CA VAL A 207 3.86 3.67 14.35
C VAL A 207 5.19 3.56 15.08
N ARG A 208 5.55 2.40 15.61
CA ARG A 208 6.85 2.15 16.24
C ARG A 208 8.01 2.43 15.29
N ASN A 209 7.97 1.88 14.07
CA ASN A 209 9.04 2.08 13.08
C ASN A 209 9.15 3.55 12.66
N TRP A 210 8.01 4.24 12.55
CA TRP A 210 7.97 5.67 12.26
C TRP A 210 8.56 6.51 13.40
N ILE A 211 8.26 6.22 14.66
CA ILE A 211 8.87 6.88 15.83
C ILE A 211 10.39 6.70 15.82
N ALA A 212 10.89 5.49 15.56
CA ALA A 212 12.32 5.22 15.48
C ALA A 212 13.00 6.05 14.37
N LYS A 213 12.32 6.26 13.24
CA LYS A 213 12.82 7.05 12.11
C LYS A 213 12.77 8.57 12.38
N GLU A 214 11.63 9.10 12.80
CA GLU A 214 11.39 10.55 12.89
C GLU A 214 11.83 11.15 14.22
N ALA A 215 11.49 10.50 15.34
CA ALA A 215 11.84 10.98 16.68
C ALA A 215 13.23 10.50 17.14
N MET A 216 13.87 9.58 16.40
CA MET A 216 15.19 9.01 16.70
C MET A 216 15.24 8.32 18.08
N VAL A 217 14.14 7.67 18.48
CA VAL A 217 14.01 6.95 19.75
C VAL A 217 13.48 5.55 19.50
N GLU A 218 14.14 4.55 20.07
CA GLU A 218 13.65 3.17 20.06
C GLU A 218 12.53 2.99 21.09
N VAL A 219 11.40 2.44 20.64
CA VAL A 219 10.26 2.08 21.50
C VAL A 219 9.76 0.68 21.19
N SER A 220 9.14 0.05 22.19
CA SER A 220 8.51 -1.24 22.02
C SER A 220 7.10 -1.10 21.43
N VAL A 221 6.57 -2.18 20.85
CA VAL A 221 5.15 -2.21 20.43
C VAL A 221 4.22 -2.04 21.64
N PHE A 222 4.63 -2.54 22.82
CA PHE A 222 3.87 -2.36 24.06
C PHE A 222 3.80 -0.90 24.49
N ASP A 223 4.85 -0.11 24.23
CA ASP A 223 4.87 1.33 24.53
C ASP A 223 3.83 2.05 23.64
N VAL A 224 3.75 1.69 22.36
CA VAL A 224 2.77 2.24 21.41
C VAL A 224 1.34 1.84 21.76
N MET A 225 1.14 0.59 22.20
CA MET A 225 -0.18 0.07 22.59
C MET A 225 -0.56 0.38 24.04
N SER A 226 0.27 1.12 24.77
CA SER A 226 0.01 1.46 26.16
C SER A 226 -1.22 2.35 26.30
N ASN A 227 -1.92 2.22 27.43
CA ASN A 227 -3.14 2.98 27.71
C ASN A 227 -2.83 4.37 28.31
N ILE A 228 -1.92 5.12 27.67
CA ILE A 228 -1.54 6.48 28.07
C ILE A 228 -1.91 7.48 26.96
N PRO A 229 -2.27 8.72 27.30
CA PRO A 229 -2.55 9.78 26.31
C PRO A 229 -1.42 9.98 25.30
N MET A 230 -1.72 10.33 24.04
CA MET A 230 -0.70 10.63 23.02
C MET A 230 0.30 11.68 23.49
N ARG A 231 -0.18 12.71 24.19
CA ARG A 231 0.68 13.76 24.75
C ARG A 231 1.67 13.22 25.80
N GLN A 232 1.25 12.23 26.59
CA GLN A 232 2.11 11.60 27.59
C GLN A 232 3.16 10.70 26.91
N LEU A 233 2.75 9.90 25.92
CA LEU A 233 3.69 9.14 25.10
C LEU A 233 4.71 10.08 24.43
N ALA A 234 4.27 11.21 23.87
CA ALA A 234 5.14 12.21 23.28
C ALA A 234 6.15 12.81 24.29
N ALA A 235 5.74 13.02 25.54
CA ALA A 235 6.64 13.47 26.60
C ALA A 235 7.72 12.43 26.92
N GLU A 236 7.35 11.16 26.99
CA GLU A 236 8.32 10.06 27.19
C GLU A 236 9.30 9.94 26.02
N LEU A 237 8.82 10.09 24.78
CA LEU A 237 9.66 10.12 23.58
C LEU A 237 10.62 11.31 23.60
N ALA A 238 10.13 12.51 23.92
CA ALA A 238 10.95 13.72 24.02
C ALA A 238 12.04 13.58 25.10
N ALA A 239 11.73 12.95 26.23
CA ALA A 239 12.69 12.71 27.32
C ALA A 239 13.73 11.63 26.99
N LYS A 240 13.36 10.59 26.22
CA LYS A 240 14.26 9.52 25.80
C LYS A 240 15.22 9.95 24.68
N ARG A 241 14.92 11.03 23.96
CA ARG A 241 15.76 11.56 22.89
C ARG A 241 17.10 12.04 23.45
N LYS A 242 18.14 11.21 23.45
CA LYS A 242 19.51 11.68 23.72
C LYS A 242 19.78 12.86 22.79
N ILE A 243 20.07 14.03 23.36
CA ILE A 243 20.51 15.20 22.59
C ILE A 243 21.70 14.72 21.76
N LEU A 244 21.49 14.56 20.45
CA LEU A 244 22.57 14.40 19.50
C LEU A 244 23.24 15.78 19.45
N ALA A 245 24.31 15.92 20.22
CA ALA A 245 25.33 16.94 20.02
C ALA A 245 26.09 16.65 18.73
#